data_AF-A0A957S5Y7-F1
#
_entry.id   AF-A0A957S5Y7-F1
#
_cell.length_a   1.000
_cell.length_b   1.000
_cell.length_c   1.000
_cell.angle_alpha   90.00
_cell.angle_beta   90.00
_cell.angle_gamma   90.00
#
_symmetry.space_group_name_H-M   'P 1'
#
loop_
_entity.id
_entity.type
_entity.pdbx_description
1 polymer ?
#
loop_
_entity_poly.entity_id
_entity_poly.type
_entity_poly.pdbx_seq_one_letter_code
_entity_poly.pdbx_strand_id
1 'polypeptide(L)' 'MRIPEKTKPGILARLTFWVSQRMYGRVADPLRLYSHHPTVLFGTSIYELAQQRANHLEPRLKTLVQLQVARMVGCPW' A
#
# COMPACT_ATOMS: atom_id res chain seq x y z
N MET A 1 -13.97 6.28 11.37
CA MET A 1 -14.87 5.31 10.70
C MET A 1 -14.07 4.06 10.38
N ARG A 2 -14.28 2.93 11.07
CA ARG A 2 -13.62 1.65 10.76
C ARG A 2 -14.45 0.95 9.69
N ILE A 3 -13.87 0.73 8.51
CA ILE A 3 -14.53 0.05 7.40
C ILE A 3 -14.37 -1.47 7.63
N PRO A 4 -15.45 -2.27 7.52
CA PRO A 4 -15.38 -3.70 7.77
C PRO A 4 -14.46 -4.38 6.76
N GLU A 5 -13.58 -5.26 7.22
CA GLU A 5 -12.65 -6.02 6.38
C GLU A 5 -13.35 -7.21 5.71
N LYS A 6 -12.92 -7.58 4.50
CA LYS A 6 -13.50 -8.71 3.77
C LYS A 6 -12.96 -10.03 4.33
N THR A 7 -13.82 -10.85 4.94
CA THR A 7 -13.45 -12.13 5.58
C THR A 7 -12.88 -13.17 4.61
N LYS A 8 -13.20 -13.09 3.31
CA LYS A 8 -12.70 -14.01 2.28
C LYS A 8 -12.01 -13.24 1.14
N PRO A 9 -10.68 -13.10 1.17
CA PRO A 9 -9.94 -12.48 0.07
C PRO A 9 -9.98 -13.38 -1.17
N GLY A 10 -10.27 -12.80 -2.34
CA GLY A 10 -10.09 -13.47 -3.62
C GLY A 10 -8.60 -13.80 -3.89
N ILE A 11 -8.32 -14.58 -4.93
CA ILE A 11 -6.96 -15.05 -5.26
C ILE A 11 -5.97 -13.88 -5.41
N LEU A 12 -6.38 -12.78 -6.05
CA LEU A 12 -5.61 -11.55 -6.19
C LEU A 12 -5.30 -10.87 -4.84
N ALA A 13 -6.28 -10.84 -3.93
CA ALA A 13 -6.09 -10.30 -2.59
C ALA A 13 -5.14 -11.16 -1.75
N ARG A 14 -5.20 -12.48 -1.91
CA ARG A 14 -4.28 -13.40 -1.23
C ARG A 14 -2.83 -13.22 -1.70
N LEU A 15 -2.62 -13.01 -3.00
CA LEU A 15 -1.29 -12.80 -3.57
C LEU A 15 -0.69 -11.46 -3.12
N THR A 16 -1.48 -10.38 -3.16
CA THR A 16 -1.05 -9.06 -2.67
C THR A 16 -0.77 -9.05 -1.16
N PHE A 17 -1.58 -9.75 -0.36
CA PHE A 17 -1.30 -9.93 1.08
C PHE A 17 0.00 -10.69 1.32
N TRP A 18 0.26 -11.76 0.57
CA TRP A 18 1.51 -12.52 0.69
C TRP A 18 2.73 -11.68 0.33
N VAL A 19 2.67 -10.90 -0.75
CA VAL A 19 3.73 -9.98 -1.14
C VAL A 19 3.95 -8.91 -0.06
N SER A 20 2.87 -8.31 0.46
CA SER A 20 2.95 -7.32 1.54
C SER A 20 3.58 -7.91 2.81
N GLN A 21 3.19 -9.14 3.18
CA GLN A 21 3.73 -9.84 4.34
C GLN A 21 5.23 -10.11 4.18
N ARG A 22 5.67 -10.47 2.97
CA ARG A 22 7.09 -10.73 2.67
C ARG A 22 7.94 -9.46 2.67
N MET A 23 7.40 -8.35 2.18
CA MET A 23 8.11 -7.08 2.04
C MET A 23 8.17 -6.30 3.35
N TYR A 24 7.04 -6.22 4.06
CA TYR A 24 6.86 -5.32 5.20
C TYR A 24 6.70 -6.05 6.54
N GLY A 25 6.68 -7.40 6.54
CA GLY A 25 6.44 -8.20 7.75
C GLY A 25 5.00 -8.12 8.29
N ARG A 26 4.14 -7.31 7.65
CA ARG A 26 2.72 -7.17 7.96
C ARG A 26 1.91 -6.87 6.70
N VAL A 27 0.65 -7.28 6.70
CA VAL A 27 -0.32 -6.84 5.69
C VAL A 27 -0.70 -5.41 6.01
N ALA A 28 -0.46 -4.49 5.07
CA ALA A 28 -0.88 -3.11 5.22
C ALA A 28 -2.41 -3.02 5.34
N ASP A 29 -2.91 -2.29 6.33
CA ASP A 29 -4.35 -2.02 6.49
C ASP A 29 -5.04 -1.49 5.22
N PRO A 30 -4.43 -0.59 4.40
CA PRO A 30 -5.07 -0.17 3.14
C PRO A 30 -5.27 -1.32 2.13
N LEU A 31 -4.41 -2.35 2.14
CA LEU A 31 -4.62 -3.52 1.28
C LEU A 31 -5.88 -4.29 1.67
N ARG A 32 -6.18 -4.37 2.98
CA ARG A 32 -7.43 -4.98 3.48
C ARG A 32 -8.65 -4.20 3.02
N LEU A 33 -8.56 -2.87 2.98
CA LEU A 33 -9.62 -2.00 2.45
C LEU A 33 -9.83 -2.20 0.95
N TYR A 34 -8.75 -2.20 0.16
CA TYR A 34 -8.85 -2.39 -1.28
C TYR A 34 -9.32 -3.79 -1.70
N SER A 35 -9.21 -4.79 -0.81
CA SER A 35 -9.67 -6.17 -1.07
C SER A 35 -11.17 -6.29 -1.41
N HIS A 36 -11.97 -5.27 -1.08
CA HIS A 36 -13.37 -5.18 -1.49
C HIS A 36 -13.54 -5.09 -3.01
N HIS A 37 -12.64 -4.36 -3.68
CA HIS A 37 -12.67 -4.10 -5.13
C HIS A 37 -11.36 -4.55 -5.79
N PRO A 38 -11.33 -5.72 -6.48
CA PRO A 38 -10.09 -6.29 -7.01
C PRO A 38 -9.38 -5.40 -8.03
N THR A 39 -10.13 -4.63 -8.83
CA THR A 39 -9.56 -3.68 -9.80
C THR A 39 -8.79 -2.55 -9.10
N VAL A 40 -9.36 -2.00 -8.02
CA VAL A 40 -8.72 -0.95 -7.23
C VAL A 40 -7.50 -1.49 -6.51
N LEU A 41 -7.59 -2.69 -5.93
CA LEU A 41 -6.46 -3.37 -5.30
C LEU A 41 -5.30 -3.56 -6.27
N PHE A 42 -5.59 -4.04 -7.48
CA PHE A 42 -4.56 -4.28 -8.47
C PHE A 42 -3.93 -2.97 -8.97
N GLY A 43 -4.74 -1.96 -9.29
CA GLY A 43 -4.25 -0.65 -9.75
C GLY A 43 -3.38 0.04 -8.70
N THR A 44 -3.83 0.07 -7.45
CA THR A 44 -3.05 0.63 -6.33
C THR A 44 -1.77 -0.16 -6.08
N SER A 45 -1.82 -1.50 -6.15
CA SER A 45 -0.62 -2.34 -6.00
C SER A 45 0.43 -2.06 -7.09
N ILE A 46 0.00 -1.93 -8.35
CA ILE A 46 0.89 -1.56 -9.46
C ILE A 46 1.47 -0.17 -9.25
N TYR A 47 0.63 0.79 -8.87
CA TYR A 47 1.06 2.17 -8.61
C TYR A 47 2.11 2.23 -7.51
N GLU A 48 1.92 1.54 -6.39
CA GLU A 48 2.89 1.44 -5.31
C GLU A 48 4.19 0.79 -5.77
N LEU A 49 4.13 -0.30 -6.55
CA LEU A 49 5.31 -0.96 -7.09
C LEU A 49 6.08 -0.08 -8.09
N ALA A 50 5.36 0.64 -8.96
CA ALA A 50 5.94 1.56 -9.92
C ALA A 50 6.63 2.72 -9.19
N GLN A 51 5.99 3.25 -8.15
CA GLN A 51 6.62 4.21 -7.25
C GLN A 51 7.88 3.59 -6.67
N GLN A 52 7.83 2.44 -6.00
CA GLN A 52 9.01 1.82 -5.38
C GLN A 52 10.18 1.61 -6.37
N ARG A 53 9.88 1.20 -7.60
CA ARG A 53 10.90 0.98 -8.66
C ARG A 53 11.43 2.27 -9.30
N ALA A 54 10.76 3.40 -9.15
CA ALA A 54 11.23 4.67 -9.66
C ALA A 54 12.52 5.08 -8.93
N ASN A 55 13.64 5.05 -9.66
CA ASN A 55 14.99 5.33 -9.17
C ASN A 55 15.48 6.73 -9.55
N HIS A 56 14.57 7.67 -9.83
CA HIS A 56 14.93 9.05 -10.16
C HIS A 56 15.51 9.83 -8.97
N LEU A 57 15.30 9.35 -7.74
CA LEU A 57 15.76 9.98 -6.50
C LEU A 57 16.42 8.93 -5.61
N GLU A 58 17.37 9.38 -4.78
CA GLU A 58 17.98 8.52 -3.77
C GLU A 58 16.91 8.01 -2.78
N PRO A 59 16.93 6.72 -2.37
CA PRO A 59 15.88 6.14 -1.53
C PRO A 59 15.62 6.93 -0.24
N ARG A 60 16.67 7.46 0.39
CA ARG A 60 16.56 8.29 1.60
C ARG A 60 15.78 9.58 1.35
N LEU A 61 16.06 10.25 0.24
CA LEU A 61 15.41 11.51 -0.10
C LEU A 61 13.93 11.30 -0.37
N LYS A 62 13.59 10.19 -1.03
CA LYS A 62 12.20 9.79 -1.26
C LYS A 62 11.40 9.59 0.02
N THR A 63 12.00 8.94 1.02
CA THR A 63 11.37 8.78 2.34
C THR A 63 11.19 10.13 3.05
N LEU A 64 12.17 11.03 2.97
CA LEU A 64 12.05 12.38 3.57
C LEU A 64 10.92 13.19 2.93
N VAL A 65 10.82 13.16 1.59
CA VAL A 65 9.73 13.83 0.86
C VAL A 65 8.38 13.24 1.28
N GLN A 66 8.28 11.92 1.41
CA GLN A 66 7.04 11.27 1.85
C GLN A 66 6.63 11.71 3.27
N LEU A 67 7.57 11.79 4.22
CA LEU A 67 7.31 12.28 5.57
C LEU A 67 6.91 13.77 5.58
N GLN A 68 7.55 14.59 4.76
CA GLN A 68 7.21 16.00 4.64
C GLN A 68 5.80 16.20 4.06
N VAL A 69 5.44 15.42 3.05
CA VAL A 69 4.08 15.43 2.47
C VAL A 69 3.06 14.95 3.48
N ALA A 70 3.33 13.86 4.22
CA ALA A 70 2.47 13.38 5.29
C ALA A 70 2.23 14.46 6.36
N ARG A 71 3.30 15.17 6.76
CA ARG A 71 3.21 16.32 7.68
C ARG A 71 2.34 17.44 7.13
N MET A 72 2.48 17.80 5.85
CA MET A 72 1.70 18.88 5.23
C MET A 72 0.22 18.56 5.14
N VAL A 73 -0.14 17.29 4.88
CA VAL A 73 -1.53 16.83 4.80
C VAL A 73 -2.13 16.55 6.19
N GLY A 74 -1.31 16.52 7.25
CA GLY A 74 -1.74 16.13 8.59
C GLY A 74 -2.08 14.65 8.70
N CYS A 75 -1.44 13.81 7.87
CA CYS A 75 -1.61 12.37 7.93
C CYS A 75 -0.97 11.83 9.22
N PRO A 76 -1.72 11.13 10.10
CA PRO A 76 -1.20 10.57 11.35
C PRO A 76 -0.35 9.31 11.15
N TRP A 77 -0.03 8.98 9.90
CA TRP A 77 0.64 7.77 9.44
C TRP A 77 1.78 8.13 8.50
#